data_AF-A0A523N6F2-F1
#
_entry.id   AF-A0A523N6F2-F1
#
_cell.length_a   1.000
_cell.length_b   1.000
_cell.length_c   1.000
_cell.angle_alpha   90.00
_cell.angle_beta   90.00
_cell.angle_gamma   90.00
#
_symmetry.space_group_name_H-M   'P 1'
#
loop_
_entity.id
_entity.type
_entity.pdbx_description
1 polymer ?
#
loop_
_entity_poly.entity_id
_entity_poly.type
_entity_poly.pdbx_seq_one_letter_code
_entity_poly.pdbx_strand_id
1 'polypeptide(L)'
;SLAIYYATPVIPFLFISMVYGLHNLHVKFLKGHKRRLVQVCVALLVVSVANSALWNYLSPAKLKITRHHTLARQMAKSIPPEVSLSAQGSLIPHIQRRAAIKQFPEQWRQAQYVALDTRGNTFPLGEQEYQIELSHLKSHERYDLVYEEDGVLLFQRKQKAGINDTAPGPSQDP
;
A
#
# COMPACT_ATOMS: atom_id res chain seq x y z
N SER A 1 -14.07 4.27 -0.42
CA SER A 1 -15.51 4.12 -0.11
C SER A 1 -16.15 3.24 -1.18
N LEU A 2 -17.05 2.31 -0.82
CA LEU A 2 -17.72 1.42 -1.79
C LEU A 2 -18.38 2.19 -2.96
N ALA A 3 -18.82 3.43 -2.72
CA ALA A 3 -19.43 4.31 -3.73
C ALA A 3 -18.58 4.52 -5.00
N ILE A 4 -17.24 4.56 -4.89
CA ILE A 4 -16.36 4.76 -6.06
C ILE A 4 -16.37 3.52 -6.97
N TYR A 5 -16.43 2.32 -6.38
CA TYR A 5 -16.46 1.06 -7.14
C TYR A 5 -17.76 0.92 -7.95
N TYR A 6 -18.91 1.33 -7.39
CA TYR A 6 -20.19 1.31 -8.11
C TYR A 6 -20.33 2.41 -9.17
N ALA A 7 -19.64 3.54 -9.01
CA ALA A 7 -19.65 4.61 -10.00
C ALA A 7 -18.84 4.27 -11.26
N THR A 8 -17.83 3.40 -11.14
CA THR A 8 -16.86 3.07 -12.20
C THR A 8 -17.51 2.65 -13.54
N PRO A 9 -18.51 1.75 -13.60
CA PRO A 9 -19.15 1.38 -14.87
C PRO A 9 -20.02 2.49 -15.48
N VAL A 10 -20.47 3.48 -14.70
CA VAL A 10 -21.35 4.57 -15.15
C VAL A 10 -20.56 5.73 -15.76
N ILE A 11 -19.29 5.91 -15.37
CA ILE A 11 -18.39 6.96 -15.87
C ILE A 11 -18.37 7.07 -17.42
N PRO A 12 -18.17 6.00 -18.20
CA PRO A 12 -18.11 6.13 -19.67
C PRO A 12 -19.42 6.65 -20.26
N PHE A 13 -20.58 6.22 -19.74
CA PHE A 13 -21.88 6.68 -20.22
C PHE A 13 -22.11 8.17 -19.91
N LEU A 14 -21.79 8.60 -18.68
CA LEU A 14 -21.86 10.02 -18.30
C LEU A 14 -20.92 10.88 -19.15
N PHE A 15 -19.73 10.38 -19.46
CA PHE A 15 -18.77 11.08 -20.32
C PHE A 15 -19.30 11.23 -21.74
N ILE A 16 -19.89 10.18 -22.32
CA ILE A 16 -20.54 10.23 -23.63
C ILE A 16 -21.69 11.25 -23.61
N SER A 17 -22.58 11.21 -22.61
CA SER A 17 -23.67 12.18 -22.46
C SER A 17 -23.17 13.61 -22.32
N MET A 18 -22.06 13.83 -21.61
CA MET A 18 -21.42 15.14 -21.49
C MET A 18 -20.89 15.65 -22.84
N VAL A 19 -20.22 14.80 -23.62
CA VAL A 19 -19.69 15.16 -24.96
C VAL A 19 -20.85 15.53 -25.90
N TYR A 20 -21.90 14.72 -25.97
CA TYR A 20 -23.07 15.02 -26.80
C TYR A 20 -23.84 16.26 -26.30
N GLY A 21 -23.92 16.46 -24.98
CA GLY A 21 -24.52 17.66 -24.37
C GLY A 21 -23.77 18.93 -24.77
N LEU A 22 -22.44 18.92 -24.68
CA LEU A 22 -21.59 20.04 -25.10
C LEU A 22 -21.68 20.31 -26.60
N HIS A 23 -21.68 19.27 -27.44
CA HIS A 23 -21.85 19.39 -28.88
C HIS A 23 -23.18 20.08 -29.24
N ASN A 24 -24.29 19.65 -28.63
CA ASN A 24 -25.61 20.21 -28.91
C ASN A 24 -25.78 21.63 -28.34
N LEU A 25 -25.14 21.92 -27.20
CA LEU A 25 -25.11 23.25 -26.59
C LEU A 25 -24.36 24.27 -27.47
N HIS A 26 -23.30 23.83 -28.14
CA HIS A 26 -22.54 24.65 -29.08
C HIS A 26 -23.36 25.04 -30.33
N VAL A 27 -24.20 24.13 -30.82
CA VAL A 27 -24.93 24.33 -32.09
C VAL A 27 -26.20 25.18 -31.91
N LYS A 28 -26.84 25.17 -30.73
CA LYS A 28 -28.16 25.81 -30.52
C LYS A 28 -28.18 27.08 -29.66
N PHE A 29 -27.19 27.34 -28.79
CA PHE A 29 -27.36 28.29 -27.67
C PHE A 29 -26.41 29.49 -27.64
N LEU A 30 -25.58 29.70 -28.65
CA LEU A 30 -24.53 30.74 -28.67
C LEU A 30 -24.96 32.06 -29.36
N LYS A 31 -26.01 32.72 -28.85
CA LYS A 31 -26.22 34.16 -29.12
C LYS A 31 -26.13 34.99 -27.83
N GLY A 32 -25.26 36.00 -27.86
CA GLY A 32 -25.16 37.07 -26.86
C GLY A 32 -24.92 36.61 -25.41
N HIS A 33 -25.82 37.01 -24.51
CA HIS A 33 -25.70 36.86 -23.05
C HIS A 33 -25.51 35.42 -22.58
N LYS A 34 -26.14 34.45 -23.27
CA LYS A 34 -26.05 33.02 -22.93
C LYS A 34 -24.65 32.42 -23.17
N ARG A 35 -23.88 32.99 -24.11
CA ARG A 35 -22.46 32.60 -24.35
C ARG A 35 -21.57 32.93 -23.17
N ARG A 36 -21.74 34.12 -22.57
CA ARG A 36 -20.95 34.55 -21.41
C ARG A 36 -21.23 33.64 -20.20
N LEU A 37 -22.49 33.27 -19.99
CA LEU A 37 -22.89 32.38 -18.90
C LEU A 37 -22.26 30.98 -19.06
N VAL A 38 -22.30 30.39 -20.26
CA VAL A 38 -21.64 29.11 -20.54
C VAL A 38 -20.13 29.20 -20.31
N GLN A 39 -19.47 30.28 -20.76
CA GLN A 39 -18.03 30.48 -20.51
C GLN A 39 -17.70 30.57 -19.02
N VAL A 40 -18.53 31.26 -18.22
CA VAL A 40 -18.36 31.35 -16.77
C VAL A 40 -18.53 29.97 -16.11
N CYS A 41 -19.54 29.19 -16.50
CA CYS A 41 -19.73 27.84 -15.97
C CYS A 41 -18.57 26.91 -16.32
N VAL A 42 -18.06 26.97 -17.55
CA VAL A 42 -16.88 26.19 -17.97
C VAL A 42 -15.65 26.63 -17.19
N ALA A 43 -15.41 27.94 -17.03
CA ALA A 43 -14.30 28.46 -16.25
C ALA A 43 -14.38 28.02 -14.78
N LEU A 44 -15.56 28.09 -14.17
CA LEU A 44 -15.80 27.59 -12.80
C LEU A 44 -15.55 26.10 -12.67
N LEU A 45 -15.95 25.29 -13.67
CA LEU A 45 -15.68 23.86 -13.70
C LEU A 45 -14.18 23.59 -13.81
N VAL A 46 -13.47 24.30 -14.69
CA VAL A 46 -12.01 24.19 -14.82
C VAL A 46 -11.30 24.57 -13.52
N VAL A 47 -11.68 25.67 -12.87
CA VAL A 47 -11.11 26.08 -11.57
C VAL A 47 -11.43 25.05 -10.48
N SER A 48 -12.66 24.53 -10.45
CA SER A 48 -13.07 23.49 -9.49
C SER A 48 -12.27 22.20 -9.68
N VAL A 49 -12.05 21.76 -10.92
CA VAL A 49 -11.23 20.58 -11.24
C VAL A 49 -9.76 20.84 -10.93
N ALA A 50 -9.22 22.01 -11.27
CA ALA A 50 -7.85 22.38 -10.97
C ALA A 50 -7.58 22.47 -9.45
N ASN A 51 -8.57 22.94 -8.67
CA ASN A 51 -8.52 22.98 -7.22
C ASN A 51 -8.98 21.67 -6.55
N SER A 52 -9.39 20.67 -7.33
CA SER A 52 -9.87 19.40 -6.79
C SER A 52 -8.71 18.51 -6.36
N ALA A 53 -8.99 17.63 -5.40
CA ALA A 53 -8.06 16.60 -4.94
C ALA A 53 -7.53 15.71 -6.08
N LEU A 54 -8.17 15.65 -7.25
CA LEU A 54 -7.66 14.93 -8.41
C LEU A 54 -6.29 15.45 -8.88
N TRP A 55 -6.04 16.76 -8.83
CA TRP A 55 -4.73 17.30 -9.22
C TRP A 55 -3.62 16.76 -8.29
N ASN A 56 -3.93 16.58 -7.01
CA ASN A 56 -3.01 15.96 -6.04
C ASN A 56 -2.83 14.45 -6.29
N TYR A 57 -3.83 13.75 -6.82
CA TYR A 57 -3.74 12.34 -7.20
C TYR A 57 -2.90 12.13 -8.47
N LEU A 58 -3.01 13.02 -9.46
CA LEU A 58 -2.21 13.00 -10.69
C LEU A 58 -0.82 13.63 -10.55
N SER A 59 -0.45 14.09 -9.36
CA SER A 59 0.84 14.74 -9.14
C SER A 59 2.01 13.77 -9.41
N PRO A 60 2.92 14.07 -10.36
CA PRO A 60 4.03 13.19 -10.70
C PRO A 60 5.01 12.99 -9.53
N ALA A 61 4.92 13.83 -8.49
CA ALA A 61 5.68 13.67 -7.25
C ALA A 61 5.37 12.34 -6.54
N LYS A 62 4.14 11.82 -6.61
CA LYS A 62 3.75 10.54 -5.99
C LYS A 62 4.26 9.31 -6.76
N LEU A 63 4.68 9.48 -8.02
CA LEU A 63 5.19 8.41 -8.87
C LEU A 63 6.73 8.31 -8.84
N LYS A 64 7.41 9.16 -8.06
CA LYS A 64 8.86 9.13 -7.94
C LYS A 64 9.30 8.02 -6.99
N ILE A 65 10.15 7.13 -7.48
CA ILE A 65 10.87 6.15 -6.65
C ILE A 65 11.85 6.93 -5.77
N THR A 66 11.60 6.91 -4.47
CA THR A 66 12.47 7.57 -3.48
C THR A 66 13.49 6.60 -2.89
N ARG A 67 14.47 7.12 -2.13
CA ARG A 67 15.42 6.32 -1.36
C ARG A 67 14.70 5.29 -0.46
N HIS A 68 13.61 5.70 0.18
CA HIS A 68 12.77 4.85 1.01
C HIS A 68 12.33 3.55 0.30
N HIS A 69 11.83 3.66 -0.94
CA HIS A 69 11.42 2.49 -1.73
C HIS A 69 12.60 1.54 -2.03
N THR A 70 13.80 2.10 -2.19
CA THR A 70 15.01 1.31 -2.44
C THR A 70 15.44 0.55 -1.19
N LEU A 71 15.37 1.18 -0.01
CA LEU A 71 15.65 0.55 1.28
C LEU A 71 14.66 -0.56 1.60
N ALA A 72 13.35 -0.32 1.39
CA ALA A 72 12.33 -1.35 1.53
C ALA A 72 12.60 -2.56 0.64
N ARG A 73 13.05 -2.33 -0.60
CA ARG A 73 13.44 -3.41 -1.53
C ARG A 73 14.71 -4.14 -1.12
N GLN A 74 15.69 -3.45 -0.55
CA GLN A 74 16.92 -4.07 -0.05
C GLN A 74 16.64 -4.96 1.15
N MET A 75 15.85 -4.46 2.12
CA MET A 75 15.36 -5.25 3.25
C MET A 75 14.55 -6.47 2.78
N ALA A 76 13.65 -6.31 1.79
CA ALA A 76 12.91 -7.44 1.23
C ALA A 76 13.80 -8.57 0.67
N LYS A 77 14.97 -8.22 0.11
CA LYS A 77 15.94 -9.17 -0.44
C LYS A 77 16.78 -9.87 0.63
N SER A 78 16.96 -9.29 1.82
CA SER A 78 17.77 -9.89 2.89
C SER A 78 17.04 -11.01 3.63
N ILE A 79 15.71 -11.05 3.54
CA ILE A 79 14.90 -12.09 4.19
C ILE A 79 15.02 -13.40 3.38
N PRO A 80 15.43 -14.54 3.98
CA PRO A 80 15.53 -15.83 3.28
C PRO A 80 14.17 -16.31 2.74
N PRO A 81 14.01 -16.90 1.54
CA PRO A 81 12.69 -17.16 0.94
C PRO A 81 11.84 -18.23 1.64
N GLU A 82 12.45 -19.15 2.40
CA GLU A 82 11.77 -20.32 2.99
C GLU A 82 11.16 -20.06 4.37
N VAL A 83 11.42 -18.89 4.97
CA VAL A 83 10.97 -18.56 6.31
C VAL A 83 9.60 -17.90 6.32
N SER A 84 8.84 -18.13 7.40
CA SER A 84 7.55 -17.47 7.61
C SER A 84 7.71 -15.98 7.89
N LEU A 85 6.89 -15.17 7.21
CA LEU A 85 6.94 -13.71 7.27
C LEU A 85 5.56 -13.12 7.57
N SER A 86 5.49 -12.23 8.55
CA SER A 86 4.37 -11.30 8.72
C SER A 86 4.79 -9.93 8.20
N ALA A 87 4.02 -9.32 7.30
CA ALA A 87 4.39 -8.05 6.70
C ALA A 87 3.20 -7.12 6.50
N GLN A 88 3.46 -5.82 6.51
CA GLN A 88 2.45 -4.81 6.17
C GLN A 88 1.99 -4.96 4.71
N GLY A 89 0.72 -4.65 4.43
CA GLY A 89 0.12 -4.89 3.12
C GLY A 89 0.84 -4.19 1.96
N SER A 90 1.46 -3.03 2.20
CA SER A 90 2.27 -2.31 1.21
C SER A 90 3.58 -3.03 0.84
N LEU A 91 4.13 -3.86 1.74
CA LEU A 91 5.40 -4.56 1.53
C LEU A 91 5.22 -5.93 0.87
N ILE A 92 4.06 -6.58 1.06
CA ILE A 92 3.76 -7.91 0.51
C ILE A 92 4.01 -8.01 -1.01
N PRO A 93 3.56 -7.07 -1.87
CA PRO A 93 3.79 -7.15 -3.31
C PRO A 93 5.27 -7.09 -3.71
N HIS A 94 6.13 -6.57 -2.83
CA HIS A 94 7.57 -6.46 -3.05
C HIS A 94 8.35 -7.67 -2.53
N ILE A 95 7.70 -8.53 -1.75
CA ILE A 95 8.26 -9.74 -1.14
C ILE A 95 7.55 -10.94 -1.79
N GLN A 96 7.84 -11.18 -3.07
CA GLN A 96 7.23 -12.28 -3.83
C GLN A 96 8.02 -13.59 -3.65
N ARG A 97 7.32 -14.73 -3.79
CA ARG A 97 7.81 -16.12 -3.70
C ARG A 97 8.14 -16.62 -2.28
N ARG A 98 7.12 -16.73 -1.43
CA ARG A 98 7.22 -17.40 -0.12
C ARG A 98 6.07 -18.36 0.07
N ALA A 99 6.34 -19.50 0.71
CA ALA A 99 5.31 -20.46 1.06
C ALA A 99 4.38 -19.95 2.19
N ALA A 100 4.87 -19.06 3.06
CA ALA A 100 4.13 -18.56 4.22
C ALA A 100 4.34 -17.05 4.43
N ILE A 101 3.48 -16.23 3.82
CA ILE A 101 3.38 -14.79 4.08
C ILE A 101 1.98 -14.45 4.64
N LYS A 102 1.94 -13.66 5.70
CA LYS A 102 0.70 -13.18 6.35
C LYS A 102 0.72 -11.66 6.45
N GLN A 103 -0.45 -11.04 6.40
CA GLN A 103 -0.58 -9.60 6.58
C GLN A 103 -0.51 -9.25 8.06
N PHE A 104 0.38 -8.34 8.44
CA PHE A 104 0.44 -7.83 9.81
C PHE A 104 -0.88 -7.14 10.18
N PRO A 105 -1.44 -7.35 11.39
CA PRO A 105 -0.88 -8.08 12.54
C PRO A 105 -1.24 -9.57 12.63
N GLU A 106 -1.75 -10.20 11.57
CA GLU A 106 -2.15 -11.60 11.65
C GLU A 106 -0.96 -12.52 11.95
N GLN A 107 -1.10 -13.29 13.04
CA GLN A 107 -0.18 -14.37 13.43
C GLN A 107 1.30 -13.97 13.52
N TRP A 108 1.61 -12.67 13.71
CA TRP A 108 2.99 -12.17 13.70
C TRP A 108 3.86 -12.85 14.77
N ARG A 109 3.27 -13.22 15.91
CA ARG A 109 3.91 -13.93 17.03
C ARG A 109 4.46 -15.32 16.68
N GLN A 110 4.05 -15.90 15.55
CA GLN A 110 4.51 -17.20 15.05
C GLN A 110 5.48 -17.05 13.88
N ALA A 111 5.54 -15.87 13.25
CA ALA A 111 6.39 -15.61 12.10
C ALA A 111 7.87 -15.59 12.49
N GLN A 112 8.76 -16.07 11.61
CA GLN A 112 10.20 -15.96 11.83
C GLN A 112 10.70 -14.54 11.60
N TYR A 113 10.06 -13.80 10.70
CA TYR A 113 10.34 -12.39 10.45
C TYR A 113 9.06 -11.55 10.50
N VAL A 114 9.18 -10.30 10.93
CA VAL A 114 8.12 -9.29 10.83
C VAL A 114 8.67 -8.05 10.14
N ALA A 115 8.10 -7.66 9.00
CA ALA A 115 8.55 -6.52 8.20
C ALA A 115 7.50 -5.40 8.21
N LEU A 116 7.89 -4.20 8.63
CA LEU A 116 6.99 -3.06 8.82
C LEU A 116 7.57 -1.78 8.21
N ASP A 117 6.69 -0.83 7.90
CA ASP A 117 7.01 0.49 7.36
C ASP A 117 6.19 1.57 8.09
N THR A 118 6.86 2.37 8.92
CA THR A 118 6.24 3.43 9.73
C THR A 118 5.80 4.64 8.91
N ARG A 119 6.16 4.72 7.64
CA ARG A 119 5.70 5.75 6.70
C ARG A 119 4.64 5.23 5.72
N GLY A 120 4.39 3.93 5.75
CA GLY A 120 3.45 3.22 4.90
C GLY A 120 2.00 3.28 5.40
N ASN A 121 1.11 2.64 4.64
CA ASN A 121 -0.31 2.53 5.00
C ASN A 121 -0.52 1.47 6.09
N THR A 122 -1.06 1.87 7.24
CA THR A 122 -1.26 1.03 8.44
C THR A 122 -2.41 0.01 8.33
N PHE A 123 -3.16 0.00 7.22
CA PHE A 123 -4.24 -0.96 6.97
C PHE A 123 -3.80 -2.43 7.17
N PRO A 124 -4.59 -3.26 7.88
CA PRO A 124 -5.99 -3.06 8.25
C PRO A 124 -6.21 -2.27 9.55
N LEU A 125 -5.15 -1.91 10.26
CA LEU A 125 -5.22 -1.21 11.54
C LEU A 125 -5.43 0.29 11.36
N GLY A 126 -6.04 0.91 12.36
CA GLY A 126 -5.93 2.36 12.55
C GLY A 126 -4.54 2.77 13.06
N GLU A 127 -4.19 4.05 12.95
CA GLU A 127 -2.86 4.54 13.37
C GLU A 127 -2.55 4.21 14.85
N GLN A 128 -3.50 4.43 15.75
CA GLN A 128 -3.31 4.16 17.19
C GLN A 128 -3.09 2.66 17.46
N GLU A 129 -3.91 1.80 16.84
CA GLU A 129 -3.80 0.34 16.97
C GLU A 129 -2.47 -0.16 16.41
N TYR A 130 -2.02 0.41 15.29
CA TYR A 130 -0.72 0.11 14.70
C TYR A 130 0.42 0.46 15.66
N GLN A 131 0.39 1.64 16.30
CA GLN A 131 1.42 2.01 17.27
C GLN A 131 1.41 1.10 18.51
N ILE A 132 0.25 0.65 18.96
CA ILE A 132 0.11 -0.32 20.06
C ILE A 132 0.74 -1.67 19.66
N GLU A 133 0.35 -2.23 18.52
CA GLU A 133 0.91 -3.51 18.04
C GLU A 133 2.42 -3.43 17.76
N LEU A 134 2.90 -2.31 17.21
CA LEU A 134 4.33 -2.06 17.03
C LEU A 134 5.06 -1.99 18.38
N SER A 135 4.47 -1.36 19.39
CA SER A 135 5.03 -1.29 20.74
C SER A 135 5.07 -2.67 21.40
N HIS A 136 4.04 -3.49 21.19
CA HIS A 136 4.03 -4.89 21.61
C HIS A 136 5.13 -5.70 20.93
N LEU A 137 5.33 -5.54 19.62
CA LEU A 137 6.41 -6.20 18.89
C LEU A 137 7.79 -5.78 19.39
N LYS A 138 8.01 -4.46 19.57
CA LYS A 138 9.30 -3.91 20.07
C LYS A 138 9.65 -4.39 21.48
N SER A 139 8.66 -4.56 22.35
CA SER A 139 8.86 -5.06 23.72
C SER A 139 8.81 -6.59 23.82
N HIS A 140 8.49 -7.30 22.74
CA HIS A 140 8.36 -8.76 22.79
C HIS A 140 9.73 -9.43 22.89
N GLU A 141 9.96 -10.16 23.97
CA GLU A 141 11.24 -10.84 24.25
C GLU A 141 11.75 -11.79 23.16
N ARG A 142 10.86 -12.30 22.29
CA ARG A 142 11.17 -13.29 21.25
C ARG A 142 11.65 -12.69 19.94
N TYR A 143 11.62 -11.37 19.77
CA TYR A 143 12.04 -10.71 18.54
C TYR A 143 13.17 -9.73 18.82
N ASP A 144 14.12 -9.67 17.90
CA ASP A 144 15.15 -8.64 17.83
C ASP A 144 14.92 -7.79 16.58
N LEU A 145 15.13 -6.49 16.71
CA LEU A 145 15.16 -5.58 15.58
C LEU A 145 16.52 -5.73 14.87
N VAL A 146 16.50 -6.28 13.66
CA VAL A 146 17.72 -6.58 12.88
C VAL A 146 17.97 -5.59 11.74
N TYR A 147 16.99 -4.75 11.42
CA TYR A 147 17.12 -3.67 10.46
C TYR A 147 16.17 -2.52 10.81
N GLU A 148 16.68 -1.29 10.84
CA GLU A 148 15.90 -0.07 10.95
C GLU A 148 16.56 1.03 10.13
N GLU A 149 15.94 1.39 9.00
CA GLU A 149 16.37 2.55 8.21
C GLU A 149 15.17 3.27 7.60
N ASP A 150 15.13 4.59 7.74
CA ASP A 150 14.16 5.46 7.07
C ASP A 150 12.68 5.06 7.29
N GLY A 151 12.37 4.46 8.44
CA GLY A 151 11.04 3.97 8.81
C GLY A 151 10.75 2.53 8.39
N VAL A 152 11.64 1.89 7.65
CA VAL A 152 11.56 0.46 7.30
C VAL A 152 12.18 -0.36 8.43
N LEU A 153 11.41 -1.29 8.97
CA LEU A 153 11.77 -2.13 10.12
C LEU A 153 11.74 -3.60 9.73
N LEU A 154 12.73 -4.37 10.19
CA LEU A 154 12.72 -5.83 10.14
C LEU A 154 13.03 -6.41 11.51
N PHE A 155 12.09 -7.20 12.02
CA PHE A 155 12.26 -7.97 13.23
C PHE A 155 12.53 -9.43 12.88
N GLN A 156 13.46 -10.06 13.57
CA GLN A 156 13.75 -11.48 13.47
C GLN A 156 13.43 -12.16 14.80
N ARG A 157 12.78 -13.32 14.73
CA ARG A 157 12.55 -14.15 15.91
C ARG A 157 13.88 -14.73 16.41
N LYS A 158 14.17 -14.56 17.69
CA LYS A 158 15.30 -15.20 18.37
C LYS A 158 15.25 -16.71 18.13
N GLN A 159 16.33 -17.27 17.62
CA GLN A 159 16.49 -18.73 17.64
C GLN A 159 16.74 -19.13 19.08
N LYS A 160 15.94 -20.07 19.61
CA LYS A 160 16.25 -20.67 20.91
C LYS A 160 17.59 -21.38 20.74
N ALA A 161 18.61 -20.96 21.48
CA ALA A 161 19.82 -21.75 21.64
C ALA A 161 19.41 -23.08 22.28
N GLY A 162 19.48 -24.17 21.50
CA GLY A 162 19.13 -25.51 21.93
C GLY A 162 17.82 -26.02 21.33
N ILE A 163 17.94 -26.74 20.21
CA ILE A 163 17.66 -28.17 20.07
C ILE A 163 18.23 -28.59 18.71
N ASN A 164 19.19 -29.51 18.74
CA ASN A 164 19.59 -30.30 17.60
C ASN A 164 18.37 -31.14 17.17
N ASP A 165 17.66 -30.74 16.13
CA ASP A 165 16.77 -31.65 15.40
C ASP A 165 17.64 -32.48 14.45
N THR A 166 18.18 -33.55 15.03
CA THR A 166 18.35 -34.90 14.45
C THR A 166 18.36 -34.98 12.92
N ALA A 167 19.57 -35.00 12.35
CA ALA A 167 19.82 -35.86 11.22
C ALA A 167 19.51 -37.32 11.63
N PRO A 168 18.79 -38.13 10.82
CA PRO A 168 18.72 -39.55 11.09
C PRO A 168 20.13 -40.11 10.91
N GLY A 169 20.71 -40.60 12.00
CA GLY A 169 21.99 -41.31 11.98
C GLY A 169 21.90 -42.54 11.06
N PRO A 170 23.00 -42.95 10.44
CA PRO A 170 23.01 -44.12 9.58
C PRO A 170 22.68 -45.36 10.41
N SER A 171 21.70 -46.13 9.95
CA SER A 171 21.39 -47.47 10.46
C SER A 171 22.59 -48.41 10.20
N GLN A 172 23.43 -48.54 11.21
CA GLN A 172 24.22 -49.73 11.56
C GLN A 172 23.34 -50.51 12.56
N ASP A 173 23.01 -51.79 12.48
CA ASP A 173 23.68 -53.05 12.14
C ASP A 173 22.58 -54.15 12.29
N PRO A 174 22.83 -55.48 12.21
CA PRO A 174 24.02 -56.24 11.81
C PRO A 174 23.84 -57.14 10.57
#